data_AF-A0A7Y1ZTC5-F1
#
_entry.id   AF-A0A7Y1ZTC5-F1
#
_cell.length_a   1.000
_cell.length_b   1.000
_cell.length_c   1.000
_cell.angle_alpha   90.00
_cell.angle_beta   90.00
_cell.angle_gamma   90.00
#
_symmetry.space_group_name_H-M   'P 1'
#
loop_
_entity.id
_entity.type
_entity.pdbx_description
1 polymer ?
#
loop_
_entity_poly.entity_id
_entity_poly.type
_entity_poly.pdbx_seq_one_letter_code
_entity_poly.pdbx_strand_id
1 'polypeptide(L)'
;MRYHQRKRFDTQTFAVATAIALLVFVIGCGGKDSPESVSATDTVTPVVPTPISSTPELEVYQPEVPVEVVAAEPQLVVFADAEAVYRARQYNEADKLFAAYVDQNPDNPWGFYMLGLVQRQLDRSDDAVVSFNSALEIDSLHAKSWTNLARANMDLGQPDEALDNIDRAIELSSESAVTLRLQGRAFHQLGQVDDAIAAYRQAIILDRDDAWSMNNLALIYIEQDEFEIAVQALARATQLDSSSATFHNNLGMALEQTERFRAAENAYRNALVADATYAKAATNLARVEHVEGNIDEPEFGLTASADAFEFTVSAWIVDSKAPDSPDDVDVSVTDTNSQSIGDETTEPADKSEEVSENVSEQDSLSQGIIGSIEF
;
A
#
# COMPACT_ATOMS: atom_id res chain seq x y z
N MET A 1 -31.86 -18.63 42.26
CA MET A 1 -30.91 -19.43 43.03
C MET A 1 -29.80 -19.93 42.11
N ARG A 2 -28.60 -19.36 42.17
CA ARG A 2 -27.30 -20.04 42.03
C ARG A 2 -26.17 -19.01 42.16
N TYR A 3 -25.32 -19.30 43.13
CA TYR A 3 -24.13 -18.64 43.63
C TYR A 3 -23.18 -18.09 42.55
N HIS A 4 -22.80 -16.81 42.64
CA HIS A 4 -21.51 -16.33 42.14
C HIS A 4 -20.55 -16.18 43.33
N GLN A 5 -19.57 -17.08 43.44
CA GLN A 5 -18.39 -16.86 44.26
C GLN A 5 -17.39 -16.01 43.46
N ARG A 6 -17.16 -14.77 43.88
CA ARG A 6 -15.97 -14.00 43.47
C ARG A 6 -14.83 -14.34 44.44
N LYS A 7 -13.84 -15.09 43.97
CA LYS A 7 -12.55 -15.24 44.65
C LYS A 7 -11.74 -13.96 44.46
N ARG A 8 -11.41 -13.30 45.57
CA ARG A 8 -10.35 -12.29 45.66
C ARG A 8 -9.01 -13.01 45.55
N PHE A 9 -8.13 -12.55 44.67
CA PHE A 9 -6.70 -12.80 44.77
C PHE A 9 -6.00 -11.46 44.96
N ASP A 10 -5.34 -11.37 46.11
CA ASP A 10 -4.40 -10.33 46.51
C ASP A 10 -3.04 -11.04 46.49
N THR A 11 -2.07 -10.57 45.70
CA THR A 11 -0.67 -11.00 45.85
C THR A 11 0.26 -9.89 45.41
N GLN A 12 1.16 -9.59 46.33
CA GLN A 12 2.10 -8.49 46.35
C GLN A 12 3.29 -8.72 45.39
N THR A 13 3.86 -7.60 44.93
CA THR A 13 5.29 -7.30 44.71
C THR A 13 6.15 -8.28 43.93
N PHE A 14 6.75 -7.82 42.82
CA PHE A 14 8.21 -7.72 42.68
C PHE A 14 8.56 -6.71 41.57
N ALA A 15 9.13 -5.58 41.97
CA ALA A 15 9.79 -4.62 41.07
C ALA A 15 11.24 -5.07 40.86
N VAL A 16 11.70 -5.11 39.60
CA VAL A 16 13.12 -5.27 39.28
C VAL A 16 13.55 -4.04 38.49
N ALA A 17 14.33 -3.19 39.15
CA ALA A 17 15.01 -2.05 38.55
C ALA A 17 16.39 -2.49 38.06
N THR A 18 16.66 -2.30 36.77
CA THR A 18 17.96 -2.60 36.15
C THR A 18 18.84 -1.35 36.19
N ALA A 19 19.91 -1.38 36.97
CA ALA A 19 20.96 -0.36 36.98
C ALA A 19 22.11 -0.81 36.06
N ILE A 20 22.41 -0.02 35.03
CA ILE A 20 23.59 -0.22 34.17
C ILE A 20 24.67 0.76 34.61
N ALA A 21 25.79 0.21 35.11
CA ALA A 21 26.98 0.96 35.45
C ALA A 21 27.93 1.05 34.24
N LEU A 22 28.25 2.28 33.83
CA LEU A 22 29.30 2.59 32.87
C LEU A 22 30.67 2.48 33.55
N LEU A 23 31.58 1.69 32.97
CA LEU A 23 32.98 1.64 33.38
C LEU A 23 33.87 2.03 32.19
N VAL A 24 34.39 3.26 32.28
CA VAL A 24 35.47 3.79 31.43
C VAL A 24 36.78 3.21 31.94
N PHE A 25 37.57 2.59 31.06
CA PHE A 25 38.99 2.32 31.31
C PHE A 25 39.82 2.91 30.16
N VAL A 26 40.51 3.99 30.48
CA VAL A 26 41.70 4.47 29.78
C VAL A 26 42.91 3.82 30.46
N ILE A 27 43.83 3.25 29.69
CA ILE A 27 45.29 3.27 29.93
C ILE A 27 45.96 2.90 28.60
N GLY A 28 46.91 3.72 28.17
CA GLY A 28 47.65 3.57 26.92
C GLY A 28 49.10 3.08 27.06
N CYS A 29 49.76 3.16 25.90
CA CYS A 29 51.19 3.21 25.60
C CYS A 29 52.02 1.91 25.55
N GLY A 30 52.74 1.75 24.43
CA GLY A 30 53.96 0.94 24.32
C GLY A 30 54.20 0.38 22.92
N GLY A 31 55.03 1.04 22.10
CA GLY A 31 55.25 0.71 20.67
C GLY A 31 56.35 -0.30 20.33
N LYS A 32 56.64 -0.43 19.03
CA LYS A 32 57.94 -0.73 18.39
C LYS A 32 57.84 -0.77 16.86
N ASP A 33 58.84 -0.18 16.21
CA ASP A 33 59.17 -0.16 14.78
C ASP A 33 59.43 -1.58 14.21
N SER A 34 59.18 -1.92 12.95
CA SER A 34 59.95 -1.61 11.71
C SER A 34 59.38 -2.50 10.53
N PRO A 35 59.98 -2.59 9.32
CA PRO A 35 59.84 -1.71 8.14
C PRO A 35 59.48 -2.46 6.83
N GLU A 36 59.22 -1.76 5.70
CA GLU A 36 59.42 -2.22 4.30
C GLU A 36 59.16 -1.03 3.35
N SER A 37 60.19 -0.34 2.85
CA SER A 37 60.88 -0.49 1.55
C SER A 37 60.03 -0.26 0.30
N VAL A 38 60.20 0.89 -0.38
CA VAL A 38 60.07 0.98 -1.85
C VAL A 38 61.10 1.94 -2.43
N SER A 39 61.60 1.52 -3.59
CA SER A 39 62.77 1.92 -4.37
C SER A 39 62.80 3.35 -4.90
N ALA A 40 64.01 3.89 -5.02
CA ALA A 40 64.35 5.11 -5.73
C ALA A 40 64.98 4.79 -7.09
N THR A 41 64.56 5.50 -8.14
CA THR A 41 65.37 5.92 -9.29
C THR A 41 64.52 6.89 -10.13
N ASP A 42 64.92 8.15 -10.24
CA ASP A 42 65.40 8.69 -11.53
C ASP A 42 65.75 10.19 -11.48
N THR A 43 67.02 10.44 -11.86
CA THR A 43 67.61 11.58 -12.57
C THR A 43 67.13 13.01 -12.28
N VAL A 44 68.04 13.79 -11.65
CA VAL A 44 68.01 15.25 -11.58
C VAL A 44 68.71 15.85 -12.81
N THR A 45 68.00 16.65 -13.59
CA THR A 45 68.58 17.63 -14.53
C THR A 45 68.65 19.01 -13.86
N PRO A 46 69.75 19.78 -14.00
CA PRO A 46 69.87 21.09 -13.39
C PRO A 46 69.16 22.16 -14.23
N VAL A 47 68.18 22.85 -13.66
CA VAL A 47 67.57 24.06 -14.25
C VAL A 47 68.41 25.28 -13.85
N VAL A 48 68.90 26.01 -14.85
CA VAL A 48 69.63 27.28 -14.71
C VAL A 48 68.64 28.37 -14.26
N PRO A 49 68.93 29.17 -13.21
CA PRO A 49 68.02 30.23 -12.78
C PRO A 49 68.13 31.45 -13.72
N THR A 50 66.99 31.88 -14.26
CA THR A 50 66.84 33.18 -14.92
C THR A 50 66.75 34.31 -13.88
N PRO A 51 67.32 35.49 -14.14
CA PRO A 51 67.25 36.62 -13.20
C PRO A 51 65.84 37.21 -13.16
N ILE A 52 65.34 37.43 -11.96
CA ILE A 52 64.07 38.10 -11.67
C ILE A 52 64.29 39.60 -11.86
N SER A 53 63.69 40.18 -12.90
CA SER A 53 63.64 41.63 -13.10
C SER A 53 62.49 42.20 -12.28
N SER A 54 62.80 42.76 -11.11
CA SER A 54 61.84 43.45 -10.24
C SER A 54 61.70 44.91 -10.65
N THR A 55 60.67 45.23 -11.42
CA THR A 55 60.06 46.56 -11.48
C THR A 55 58.61 46.41 -11.02
N PRO A 56 58.17 47.12 -9.97
CA PRO A 56 56.78 47.05 -9.54
C PRO A 56 55.93 47.83 -10.55
N GLU A 57 55.14 47.11 -11.34
CA GLU A 57 54.09 47.71 -12.15
C GLU A 57 52.96 48.12 -11.21
N LEU A 58 52.64 49.41 -11.19
CA LEU A 58 51.56 49.95 -10.36
C LEU A 58 50.23 49.45 -10.90
N GLU A 59 49.66 48.46 -10.24
CA GLU A 59 48.32 47.95 -10.53
C GLU A 59 47.29 49.05 -10.21
N VAL A 60 46.68 49.59 -11.26
CA VAL A 60 45.63 50.61 -11.14
C VAL A 60 44.40 49.95 -10.53
N TYR A 61 44.11 50.26 -9.26
CA TYR A 61 42.87 49.84 -8.59
C TYR A 61 41.66 50.41 -9.35
N GLN A 62 40.94 49.54 -10.06
CA GLN A 62 39.58 49.84 -10.53
C GLN A 62 38.60 49.40 -9.44
N PRO A 63 37.69 50.28 -8.98
CA PRO A 63 36.65 49.85 -8.06
C PRO A 63 35.79 48.79 -8.77
N GLU A 64 35.68 47.61 -8.17
CA GLU A 64 34.77 46.57 -8.65
C GLU A 64 33.35 47.15 -8.68
N VAL A 65 32.76 47.22 -9.87
CA VAL A 65 31.32 47.51 -10.01
C VAL A 65 30.61 46.39 -9.25
N PRO A 66 29.69 46.69 -8.33
CA PRO A 66 28.94 45.65 -7.64
C PRO A 66 28.28 44.77 -8.69
N VAL A 67 28.69 43.49 -8.75
CA VAL A 67 27.96 42.50 -9.54
C VAL A 67 26.62 42.37 -8.86
N GLU A 68 25.61 43.01 -9.44
CA GLU A 68 24.22 42.80 -9.07
C GLU A 68 23.97 41.31 -9.29
N VAL A 69 23.91 40.54 -8.19
CA VAL A 69 23.53 39.14 -8.24
C VAL A 69 22.07 39.17 -8.64
N VAL A 70 21.82 39.12 -9.95
CA VAL A 70 20.49 38.91 -10.50
C VAL A 70 20.04 37.60 -9.89
N ALA A 71 19.13 37.68 -8.92
CA ALA A 71 18.50 36.50 -8.35
C ALA A 71 17.97 35.70 -9.54
N ALA A 72 18.50 34.48 -9.74
CA ALA A 72 17.98 33.61 -10.78
C ALA A 72 16.47 33.55 -10.58
N GLU A 73 15.71 33.87 -11.63
CA GLU A 73 14.25 33.79 -11.54
C GLU A 73 13.89 32.42 -10.97
N PRO A 74 13.01 32.35 -9.96
CA PRO A 74 12.65 31.08 -9.36
C PRO A 74 12.17 30.17 -10.49
N GLN A 75 12.85 29.04 -10.67
CA GLN A 75 12.49 28.09 -11.72
C GLN A 75 11.04 27.68 -11.47
N LEU A 76 10.17 27.97 -12.46
CA LEU A 76 8.78 27.55 -12.43
C LEU A 76 8.75 26.04 -12.33
N VAL A 77 8.16 25.52 -11.26
CA VAL A 77 7.97 24.07 -11.13
C VAL A 77 6.63 23.72 -11.77
N VAL A 78 6.66 22.81 -12.74
CA VAL A 78 5.45 22.35 -13.44
C VAL A 78 4.96 21.06 -12.79
N PHE A 79 3.65 20.96 -12.55
CA PHE A 79 3.02 19.80 -11.92
C PHE A 79 3.40 18.49 -12.61
N ALA A 80 3.36 18.45 -13.94
CA ALA A 80 3.65 17.26 -14.73
C ALA A 80 5.10 16.77 -14.56
N ASP A 81 6.05 17.68 -14.38
CA ASP A 81 7.46 17.32 -14.16
C ASP A 81 7.64 16.70 -12.76
N ALA A 82 7.04 17.31 -11.74
CA ALA A 82 7.01 16.75 -10.38
C ALA A 82 6.33 15.37 -10.34
N GLU A 83 5.21 15.22 -11.06
CA GLU A 83 4.49 13.96 -11.17
C GLU A 83 5.32 12.88 -11.89
N ALA A 84 6.04 13.23 -12.95
CA ALA A 84 6.91 12.30 -13.65
C ALA A 84 8.00 11.73 -12.73
N VAL A 85 8.60 12.56 -11.89
CA VAL A 85 9.59 12.16 -10.88
C VAL A 85 8.95 11.25 -9.81
N TYR A 86 7.73 11.56 -9.36
CA TYR A 86 6.97 10.67 -8.47
C TYR A 86 6.70 9.30 -9.10
N ARG A 87 6.26 9.26 -10.36
CA ARG A 87 6.02 8.00 -11.10
C ARG A 87 7.30 7.19 -11.30
N ALA A 88 8.45 7.86 -11.41
CA ALA A 88 9.77 7.22 -11.42
C ALA A 88 10.23 6.70 -10.04
N ARG A 89 9.39 6.82 -8.99
CA ARG A 89 9.67 6.45 -7.59
C ARG A 89 10.85 7.21 -6.97
N GLN A 90 11.17 8.38 -7.52
CA GLN A 90 12.23 9.24 -7.00
C GLN A 90 11.66 10.16 -5.90
N TYR A 91 11.16 9.58 -4.82
CA TYR A 91 10.32 10.27 -3.83
C TYR A 91 11.02 11.47 -3.16
N ASN A 92 12.32 11.38 -2.88
CA ASN A 92 13.08 12.50 -2.30
C ASN A 92 13.18 13.72 -3.24
N GLU A 93 13.18 13.51 -4.54
CA GLU A 93 13.20 14.60 -5.53
C GLU A 93 11.79 15.11 -5.79
N ALA A 94 10.81 14.19 -5.91
CA ALA A 94 9.40 14.54 -6.02
C ALA A 94 8.93 15.40 -4.84
N ASP A 95 9.41 15.14 -3.62
CA ASP A 95 9.06 15.92 -2.42
C ASP A 95 9.45 17.39 -2.58
N LYS A 96 10.70 17.63 -3.01
CA LYS A 96 11.22 18.98 -3.23
C LYS A 96 10.44 19.71 -4.33
N LEU A 97 10.12 19.00 -5.41
CA LEU A 97 9.38 19.56 -6.53
C LEU A 97 7.94 19.88 -6.15
N PHE A 98 7.22 18.98 -5.47
CA PHE A 98 5.86 19.25 -5.03
C PHE A 98 5.78 20.30 -3.93
N ALA A 99 6.74 20.36 -3.02
CA ALA A 99 6.84 21.45 -2.04
C ALA A 99 7.00 22.82 -2.74
N ALA A 100 7.93 22.93 -3.69
CA ALA A 100 8.10 24.14 -4.48
C ALA A 100 6.87 24.45 -5.37
N TYR A 101 6.18 23.42 -5.86
CA TYR A 101 4.97 23.58 -6.66
C TYR A 101 3.82 24.21 -5.85
N VAL A 102 3.58 23.72 -4.62
CA VAL A 102 2.50 24.25 -3.77
C VAL A 102 2.81 25.67 -3.27
N ASP A 103 4.09 26.00 -3.05
CA ASP A 103 4.50 27.38 -2.74
C ASP A 103 4.16 28.36 -3.88
N GLN A 104 4.31 27.91 -5.13
CA GLN A 104 4.00 28.71 -6.33
C GLN A 104 2.50 28.69 -6.69
N ASN A 105 1.77 27.67 -6.24
CA ASN A 105 0.37 27.42 -6.59
C ASN A 105 -0.46 27.05 -5.34
N PRO A 106 -0.58 27.96 -4.35
CA PRO A 106 -1.17 27.64 -3.05
C PRO A 106 -2.67 27.33 -3.10
N ASP A 107 -3.36 27.67 -4.20
CA ASP A 107 -4.78 27.40 -4.39
C ASP A 107 -5.05 26.10 -5.18
N ASN A 108 -4.03 25.27 -5.42
CA ASN A 108 -4.17 24.01 -6.15
C ASN A 108 -4.24 22.80 -5.19
N PRO A 109 -5.41 22.16 -5.01
CA PRO A 109 -5.55 21.03 -4.09
C PRO A 109 -4.78 19.78 -4.55
N TRP A 110 -4.59 19.59 -5.86
CA TRP A 110 -3.84 18.45 -6.40
C TRP A 110 -2.35 18.53 -6.07
N GLY A 111 -1.79 19.74 -5.97
CA GLY A 111 -0.39 19.92 -5.55
C GLY A 111 -0.17 19.40 -4.12
N PHE A 112 -1.02 19.81 -3.19
CA PHE A 112 -0.99 19.35 -1.80
C PHE A 112 -1.31 17.86 -1.66
N TYR A 113 -2.28 17.35 -2.43
CA TYR A 113 -2.56 15.92 -2.49
C TYR A 113 -1.34 15.11 -2.92
N MET A 114 -0.65 15.50 -3.99
CA MET A 114 0.55 14.80 -4.45
C MET A 114 1.71 14.92 -3.47
N LEU A 115 1.89 16.07 -2.83
CA LEU A 115 2.87 16.25 -1.77
C LEU A 115 2.61 15.28 -0.60
N GLY A 116 1.36 15.16 -0.16
CA GLY A 116 0.96 14.20 0.87
C GLY A 116 1.22 12.74 0.49
N LEU A 117 0.95 12.36 -0.77
CA LEU A 117 1.29 11.02 -1.27
C LEU A 117 2.80 10.75 -1.20
N VAL A 118 3.62 11.71 -1.64
CA VAL A 118 5.08 11.59 -1.61
C VAL A 118 5.60 11.50 -0.18
N GLN A 119 5.08 12.33 0.73
CA GLN A 119 5.46 12.32 2.14
C GLN A 119 5.16 10.97 2.81
N ARG A 120 4.02 10.35 2.50
CA ARG A 120 3.70 9.00 2.99
C ARG A 120 4.65 7.94 2.44
N GLN A 121 5.08 8.02 1.18
CA GLN A 121 6.09 7.10 0.60
C GLN A 121 7.48 7.25 1.23
N LEU A 122 7.72 8.37 1.92
CA LEU A 122 8.94 8.65 2.66
C LEU A 122 8.79 8.38 4.16
N ASP A 123 7.73 7.65 4.57
CA ASP A 123 7.39 7.35 5.97
C ASP A 123 7.21 8.59 6.85
N ARG A 124 6.83 9.73 6.25
CA ARG A 124 6.51 10.99 6.95
C ARG A 124 5.00 11.20 6.99
N SER A 125 4.29 10.32 7.69
CA SER A 125 2.82 10.35 7.74
C SER A 125 2.27 11.59 8.43
N ASP A 126 2.97 12.16 9.42
CA ASP A 126 2.58 13.43 10.05
C ASP A 126 2.55 14.59 9.04
N ASP A 127 3.60 14.72 8.21
CA ASP A 127 3.66 15.73 7.16
C ASP A 127 2.57 15.49 6.10
N ALA A 128 2.32 14.21 5.76
CA ALA A 128 1.30 13.82 4.80
C ALA A 128 -0.11 14.24 5.27
N VAL A 129 -0.43 14.05 6.55
CA VAL A 129 -1.69 14.51 7.16
C VAL A 129 -1.87 16.02 6.96
N VAL A 130 -0.83 16.82 7.20
CA VAL A 130 -0.87 18.27 6.99
C VAL A 130 -1.17 18.60 5.54
N SER A 131 -0.45 17.99 4.60
CA SER A 131 -0.65 18.23 3.17
C SER A 131 -2.03 17.81 2.67
N PHE A 132 -2.55 16.65 3.11
CA PHE A 132 -3.91 16.25 2.74
C PHE A 132 -4.97 17.20 3.31
N ASN A 133 -4.81 17.67 4.54
CA ASN A 133 -5.69 18.67 5.12
C ASN A 133 -5.63 19.99 4.34
N SER A 134 -4.46 20.47 3.93
CA SER A 134 -4.35 21.65 3.06
C SER A 134 -5.09 21.47 1.72
N ALA A 135 -5.01 20.28 1.10
CA ALA A 135 -5.81 19.99 -0.08
C ALA A 135 -7.32 20.07 0.18
N LEU A 136 -7.77 19.61 1.36
CA LEU A 136 -9.18 19.60 1.76
C LEU A 136 -9.71 20.96 2.24
N GLU A 137 -8.83 21.82 2.75
CA GLU A 137 -9.14 23.23 3.04
C GLU A 137 -9.45 24.00 1.75
N ILE A 138 -8.74 23.68 0.67
CA ILE A 138 -8.95 24.27 -0.66
C ILE A 138 -10.18 23.64 -1.35
N ASP A 139 -10.27 22.31 -1.33
CA ASP A 139 -11.38 21.55 -1.92
C ASP A 139 -11.85 20.42 -0.99
N SER A 140 -12.87 20.73 -0.18
CA SER A 140 -13.47 19.76 0.76
C SER A 140 -14.17 18.56 0.08
N LEU A 141 -14.38 18.61 -1.24
CA LEU A 141 -14.98 17.53 -2.03
C LEU A 141 -13.92 16.64 -2.69
N HIS A 142 -12.62 16.89 -2.45
CA HIS A 142 -11.53 16.10 -3.00
C HIS A 142 -11.44 14.71 -2.36
N ALA A 143 -12.30 13.79 -2.81
CA ALA A 143 -12.47 12.44 -2.29
C ALA A 143 -11.16 11.66 -2.08
N LYS A 144 -10.22 11.77 -3.04
CA LYS A 144 -8.92 11.08 -2.94
C LYS A 144 -8.09 11.57 -1.74
N SER A 145 -8.19 12.83 -1.35
CA SER A 145 -7.49 13.33 -0.16
C SER A 145 -8.08 12.74 1.11
N TRP A 146 -9.40 12.60 1.22
CA TRP A 146 -10.03 11.93 2.37
C TRP A 146 -9.55 10.48 2.54
N THR A 147 -9.57 9.68 1.47
CA THR A 147 -9.06 8.28 1.52
C THR A 147 -7.59 8.21 1.92
N ASN A 148 -6.75 9.14 1.42
CA ASN A 148 -5.31 9.11 1.69
C ASN A 148 -4.95 9.74 3.05
N LEU A 149 -5.76 10.67 3.56
CA LEU A 149 -5.70 11.18 4.92
C LEU A 149 -6.03 10.06 5.91
N ALA A 150 -7.11 9.31 5.67
CA ALA A 150 -7.42 8.12 6.47
C ALA A 150 -6.25 7.13 6.50
N ARG A 151 -5.60 6.93 5.35
CA ARG A 151 -4.45 6.02 5.28
C ARG A 151 -3.26 6.54 6.08
N ALA A 152 -2.97 7.84 6.01
CA ALA A 152 -1.91 8.44 6.82
C ALA A 152 -2.22 8.31 8.32
N ASN A 153 -3.46 8.51 8.74
CA ASN A 153 -3.89 8.28 10.12
C ASN A 153 -3.76 6.81 10.56
N MET A 154 -4.07 5.85 9.67
CA MET A 154 -3.79 4.44 9.93
C MET A 154 -2.30 4.17 10.15
N ASP A 155 -1.42 4.78 9.35
CA ASP A 155 0.03 4.64 9.49
C ASP A 155 0.55 5.26 10.81
N LEU A 156 -0.13 6.29 11.31
CA LEU A 156 0.11 6.92 12.63
C LEU A 156 -0.53 6.16 13.81
N GLY A 157 -1.27 5.08 13.55
CA GLY A 157 -1.96 4.33 14.59
C GLY A 157 -3.19 5.05 15.16
N GLN A 158 -3.85 5.86 14.35
CA GLN A 158 -5.05 6.66 14.66
C GLN A 158 -6.27 6.11 13.90
N PRO A 159 -6.80 4.93 14.28
CA PRO A 159 -7.87 4.26 13.54
C PRO A 159 -9.23 4.95 13.69
N ASP A 160 -9.51 5.61 14.83
CA ASP A 160 -10.75 6.37 15.01
C ASP A 160 -10.81 7.55 14.03
N GLU A 161 -9.76 8.36 13.95
CA GLU A 161 -9.64 9.44 12.99
C GLU A 161 -9.65 8.92 11.55
N ALA A 162 -9.07 7.75 11.29
CA ALA A 162 -9.13 7.14 9.97
C ALA A 162 -10.57 6.78 9.54
N LEU A 163 -11.40 6.26 10.45
CA LEU A 163 -12.81 5.96 10.17
C LEU A 163 -13.61 7.21 9.81
N ASP A 164 -13.48 8.30 10.58
CA ASP A 164 -14.16 9.56 10.27
C ASP A 164 -13.83 10.05 8.85
N ASN A 165 -12.55 9.93 8.46
CA ASN A 165 -12.09 10.31 7.12
C ASN A 165 -12.58 9.34 6.02
N ILE A 166 -12.68 8.05 6.33
CA ILE A 166 -13.21 7.02 5.42
C ILE A 166 -14.69 7.26 5.16
N ASP A 167 -15.48 7.51 6.21
CA ASP A 167 -16.91 7.79 6.10
C ASP A 167 -17.12 9.01 5.20
N ARG A 168 -16.30 10.04 5.38
CA ARG A 168 -16.34 11.22 4.51
C ARG A 168 -15.98 10.91 3.05
N ALA A 169 -15.03 10.03 2.81
CA ALA A 169 -14.66 9.59 1.47
C ALA A 169 -15.80 8.80 0.80
N ILE A 170 -16.43 7.88 1.54
CA ILE A 170 -17.57 7.08 1.09
C ILE A 170 -18.77 7.98 0.75
N GLU A 171 -19.10 8.96 1.59
CA GLU A 171 -20.16 9.94 1.33
C GLU A 171 -19.95 10.70 0.01
N LEU A 172 -18.69 10.95 -0.36
CA LEU A 172 -18.31 11.60 -1.63
C LEU A 172 -18.24 10.61 -2.80
N SER A 173 -18.85 9.43 -2.66
CA SER A 173 -18.88 8.36 -3.67
C SER A 173 -17.49 7.85 -4.07
N SER A 174 -16.53 7.85 -3.13
CA SER A 174 -15.22 7.23 -3.33
C SER A 174 -15.21 5.73 -2.99
N GLU A 175 -16.40 5.12 -2.90
CA GLU A 175 -16.54 3.70 -2.59
C GLU A 175 -15.72 2.89 -3.59
N SER A 176 -14.68 2.27 -3.05
CA SER A 176 -13.67 1.53 -3.78
C SER A 176 -13.19 0.41 -2.86
N ALA A 177 -12.76 -0.71 -3.44
CA ALA A 177 -12.25 -1.83 -2.64
C ALA A 177 -11.12 -1.38 -1.71
N VAL A 178 -10.29 -0.44 -2.17
CA VAL A 178 -9.23 0.20 -1.36
C VAL A 178 -9.78 0.93 -0.13
N THR A 179 -10.86 1.69 -0.26
CA THR A 179 -11.44 2.45 0.85
C THR A 179 -12.11 1.51 1.85
N LEU A 180 -12.86 0.51 1.37
CA LEU A 180 -13.49 -0.53 2.20
C LEU A 180 -12.45 -1.40 2.93
N ARG A 181 -11.35 -1.76 2.25
CA ARG A 181 -10.23 -2.45 2.88
C ARG A 181 -9.61 -1.63 4.00
N LEU A 182 -9.47 -0.32 3.80
CA LEU A 182 -8.93 0.57 4.82
C LEU A 182 -9.88 0.65 6.03
N GLN A 183 -11.20 0.67 5.78
CA GLN A 183 -12.23 0.60 6.82
C GLN A 183 -12.12 -0.70 7.62
N GLY A 184 -11.98 -1.84 6.94
CA GLY A 184 -11.78 -3.14 7.59
C GLY A 184 -10.53 -3.17 8.46
N ARG A 185 -9.43 -2.54 8.03
CA ARG A 185 -8.20 -2.41 8.83
C ARG A 185 -8.43 -1.56 10.08
N ALA A 186 -9.13 -0.44 9.95
CA ALA A 186 -9.41 0.45 11.06
C ALA A 186 -10.29 -0.25 12.12
N PHE A 187 -11.39 -0.89 11.69
CA PHE A 187 -12.24 -1.68 12.58
C PHE A 187 -11.49 -2.81 13.28
N HIS A 188 -10.61 -3.53 12.56
CA HIS A 188 -9.82 -4.59 13.15
C HIS A 188 -8.87 -4.08 14.24
N GLN A 189 -8.20 -2.94 14.00
CA GLN A 189 -7.33 -2.30 14.98
C GLN A 189 -8.08 -1.81 16.22
N LEU A 190 -9.35 -1.42 16.07
CA LEU A 190 -10.25 -1.06 17.17
C LEU A 190 -10.86 -2.27 17.89
N GLY A 191 -10.61 -3.50 17.42
CA GLY A 191 -11.20 -4.72 17.96
C GLY A 191 -12.67 -4.94 17.57
N GLN A 192 -13.18 -4.17 16.61
CA GLN A 192 -14.51 -4.33 16.03
C GLN A 192 -14.47 -5.40 14.93
N VAL A 193 -14.32 -6.66 15.34
CA VAL A 193 -14.01 -7.77 14.43
C VAL A 193 -15.12 -8.03 13.40
N ASP A 194 -16.39 -7.98 13.81
CA ASP A 194 -17.52 -8.24 12.89
C ASP A 194 -17.62 -7.16 11.80
N ASP A 195 -17.43 -5.89 12.17
CA ASP A 195 -17.42 -4.76 11.24
C ASP A 195 -16.23 -4.85 10.26
N ALA A 196 -15.07 -5.30 10.76
CA ALA A 196 -13.89 -5.54 9.92
C ALA A 196 -14.13 -6.63 8.86
N ILE A 197 -14.71 -7.76 9.27
CA ILE A 197 -15.08 -8.85 8.35
C ILE A 197 -16.07 -8.35 7.30
N ALA A 198 -17.09 -7.60 7.70
CA ALA A 198 -18.08 -7.05 6.78
C ALA A 198 -17.43 -6.14 5.74
N ALA A 199 -16.57 -5.20 6.16
CA ALA A 199 -15.88 -4.28 5.27
C ALA A 199 -14.93 -5.00 4.29
N TYR A 200 -14.16 -6.00 4.74
CA TYR A 200 -13.30 -6.79 3.84
C TYR A 200 -14.12 -7.62 2.85
N ARG A 201 -15.25 -8.20 3.27
CA ARG A 201 -16.14 -8.93 2.35
C ARG A 201 -16.71 -8.00 1.29
N GLN A 202 -17.14 -6.80 1.66
CA GLN A 202 -17.61 -5.80 0.71
C GLN A 202 -16.51 -5.37 -0.27
N ALA A 203 -15.27 -5.16 0.22
CA ALA A 203 -14.13 -4.86 -0.63
C ALA A 203 -13.89 -5.97 -1.69
N ILE A 204 -13.93 -7.25 -1.27
CA ILE A 204 -13.73 -8.42 -2.15
C ILE A 204 -14.91 -8.61 -3.12
N ILE A 205 -16.13 -8.29 -2.71
CA ILE A 205 -17.30 -8.30 -3.62
C ILE A 205 -17.15 -7.24 -4.71
N LEU A 206 -16.68 -6.04 -4.32
CA LEU A 206 -16.50 -4.91 -5.23
C LEU A 206 -15.32 -5.13 -6.19
N ASP A 207 -14.21 -5.68 -5.70
CA ASP A 207 -13.05 -6.07 -6.50
C ASP A 207 -12.61 -7.50 -6.14
N ARG A 208 -12.88 -8.41 -7.07
CA ARG A 208 -12.59 -9.85 -6.91
C ARG A 208 -11.11 -10.19 -6.92
N ASP A 209 -10.27 -9.23 -7.30
CA ASP A 209 -8.82 -9.39 -7.35
C ASP A 209 -8.11 -8.65 -6.20
N ASP A 210 -8.85 -8.11 -5.20
CA ASP A 210 -8.26 -7.48 -4.01
C ASP A 210 -7.65 -8.53 -3.04
N ALA A 211 -6.47 -9.01 -3.40
CA ALA A 211 -5.69 -9.98 -2.63
C ALA A 211 -5.33 -9.48 -1.22
N TRP A 212 -5.19 -8.17 -1.03
CA TRP A 212 -4.90 -7.60 0.29
C TRP A 212 -6.10 -7.71 1.24
N SER A 213 -7.31 -7.48 0.75
CA SER A 213 -8.53 -7.71 1.54
C SER A 213 -8.68 -9.19 1.90
N MET A 214 -8.38 -10.10 0.97
CA MET A 214 -8.38 -11.55 1.24
C MET A 214 -7.35 -11.93 2.32
N ASN A 215 -6.13 -11.40 2.22
CA ASN A 215 -5.08 -11.63 3.22
C ASN A 215 -5.48 -11.11 4.60
N ASN A 216 -6.03 -9.89 4.68
CA ASN A 216 -6.40 -9.30 5.97
C ASN A 216 -7.60 -10.02 6.59
N LEU A 217 -8.59 -10.40 5.79
CA LEU A 217 -9.68 -11.25 6.23
C LEU A 217 -9.17 -12.60 6.76
N ALA A 218 -8.20 -13.20 6.08
CA ALA A 218 -7.59 -14.45 6.54
C ALA A 218 -6.83 -14.31 7.86
N LEU A 219 -6.18 -13.16 8.11
CA LEU A 219 -5.55 -12.89 9.41
C LEU A 219 -6.58 -12.88 10.55
N ILE A 220 -7.76 -12.29 10.33
CA ILE A 220 -8.85 -12.36 11.30
C ILE A 220 -9.28 -13.82 11.53
N TYR A 221 -9.43 -14.62 10.47
CA TYR A 221 -9.76 -16.04 10.63
C TYR A 221 -8.67 -16.83 11.36
N ILE A 222 -7.38 -16.50 11.17
CA ILE A 222 -6.28 -17.09 11.96
C ILE A 222 -6.43 -16.71 13.45
N GLU A 223 -6.74 -15.45 13.76
CA GLU A 223 -6.97 -15.01 15.15
C GLU A 223 -8.17 -15.68 15.82
N GLN A 224 -9.13 -16.16 15.01
CA GLN A 224 -10.32 -16.89 15.46
C GLN A 224 -10.14 -18.42 15.45
N ASP A 225 -8.94 -18.93 15.19
CA ASP A 225 -8.63 -20.36 15.01
C ASP A 225 -9.38 -21.03 13.83
N GLU A 226 -9.91 -20.25 12.89
CA GLU A 226 -10.60 -20.71 11.67
C GLU A 226 -9.60 -20.96 10.51
N PHE A 227 -8.56 -21.77 10.78
CA PHE A 227 -7.41 -21.91 9.91
C PHE A 227 -7.72 -22.44 8.50
N GLU A 228 -8.68 -23.37 8.36
CA GLU A 228 -9.07 -23.89 7.05
C GLU A 228 -9.69 -22.82 6.15
N ILE A 229 -10.46 -21.89 6.72
CA ILE A 229 -11.05 -20.77 5.98
C ILE A 229 -9.96 -19.77 5.61
N ALA A 230 -9.03 -19.51 6.53
CA ALA A 230 -7.86 -18.68 6.25
C ALA A 230 -7.02 -19.25 5.09
N VAL A 231 -6.77 -20.57 5.07
CA VAL A 231 -6.04 -21.23 3.96
C VAL A 231 -6.71 -20.98 2.62
N GLN A 232 -8.04 -21.06 2.54
CA GLN A 232 -8.78 -20.82 1.29
C GLN A 232 -8.57 -19.38 0.78
N ALA A 233 -8.74 -18.38 1.64
CA ALA A 233 -8.54 -16.98 1.29
C ALA A 233 -7.08 -16.67 0.90
N LEU A 234 -6.11 -17.20 1.65
CA LEU A 234 -4.67 -16.99 1.40
C LEU A 234 -4.19 -17.74 0.15
N ALA A 235 -4.75 -18.92 -0.14
CA ALA A 235 -4.49 -19.63 -1.39
C ALA A 235 -4.93 -18.80 -2.60
N ARG A 236 -6.08 -18.10 -2.51
CA ARG A 236 -6.52 -17.19 -3.57
C ARG A 236 -5.64 -15.94 -3.66
N ALA A 237 -5.31 -15.31 -2.52
CA ALA A 237 -4.44 -14.14 -2.49
C ALA A 237 -3.05 -14.41 -3.12
N THR A 238 -2.44 -15.57 -2.82
CA THR A 238 -1.14 -15.96 -3.39
C THR A 238 -1.20 -16.37 -4.87
N GLN A 239 -2.37 -16.79 -5.38
CA GLN A 239 -2.58 -17.00 -6.81
C GLN A 239 -2.66 -15.68 -7.58
N LEU A 240 -3.33 -14.68 -6.99
CA LEU A 240 -3.47 -13.35 -7.57
C LEU A 240 -2.13 -12.60 -7.57
N ASP A 241 -1.40 -12.67 -6.46
CA ASP A 241 -0.06 -12.10 -6.33
C ASP A 241 0.89 -13.11 -5.69
N SER A 242 1.65 -13.78 -6.56
CA SER A 242 2.69 -14.72 -6.15
C SER A 242 3.98 -14.05 -5.67
N SER A 243 4.11 -12.74 -5.81
CA SER A 243 5.31 -11.97 -5.44
C SER A 243 5.25 -11.36 -4.04
N SER A 244 4.11 -11.46 -3.35
CA SER A 244 3.96 -10.98 -1.98
C SER A 244 4.49 -11.99 -0.95
N ALA A 245 5.63 -11.66 -0.34
CA ALA A 245 6.20 -12.44 0.76
C ALA A 245 5.24 -12.54 1.97
N THR A 246 4.47 -11.49 2.22
CA THR A 246 3.47 -11.44 3.29
C THR A 246 2.39 -12.50 3.09
N PHE A 247 1.84 -12.63 1.88
CA PHE A 247 0.76 -13.58 1.61
C PHE A 247 1.23 -15.02 1.77
N HIS A 248 2.41 -15.33 1.23
CA HIS A 248 3.03 -16.65 1.38
C HIS A 248 3.36 -17.00 2.83
N ASN A 249 3.87 -16.03 3.61
CA ASN A 249 4.12 -16.26 5.03
C ASN A 249 2.82 -16.56 5.80
N ASN A 250 1.77 -15.77 5.57
CA ASN A 250 0.49 -15.95 6.25
C ASN A 250 -0.17 -17.27 5.84
N LEU A 251 -0.06 -17.66 4.56
CA LEU A 251 -0.48 -18.97 4.08
C LEU A 251 0.26 -20.09 4.81
N GLY A 252 1.58 -19.97 4.94
CA GLY A 252 2.39 -20.93 5.70
C GLY A 252 1.94 -21.06 7.16
N MET A 253 1.62 -19.94 7.81
CA MET A 253 1.11 -19.93 9.19
C MET A 253 -0.23 -20.69 9.30
N ALA A 254 -1.18 -20.43 8.40
CA ALA A 254 -2.47 -21.12 8.41
C ALA A 254 -2.30 -22.62 8.12
N LEU A 255 -1.48 -22.99 7.12
CA LEU A 255 -1.21 -24.38 6.78
C LEU A 255 -0.57 -25.15 7.94
N GLU A 256 0.34 -24.50 8.65
CA GLU A 256 1.00 -25.08 9.82
C GLU A 256 0.01 -25.38 10.95
N GLN A 257 -0.94 -24.47 11.22
CA GLN A 257 -1.99 -24.71 12.22
C GLN A 257 -2.96 -25.82 11.81
N THR A 258 -3.07 -26.12 10.50
CA THR A 258 -3.78 -27.29 9.97
C THR A 258 -2.90 -28.56 9.89
N GLU A 259 -1.71 -28.55 10.50
CA GLU A 259 -0.73 -29.65 10.49
C GLU A 259 -0.21 -30.05 9.10
N ARG A 260 -0.41 -29.21 8.08
CA ARG A 260 0.07 -29.42 6.70
C ARG A 260 1.51 -28.92 6.56
N PHE A 261 2.42 -29.49 7.35
CA PHE A 261 3.78 -28.98 7.53
C PHE A 261 4.58 -28.87 6.22
N ARG A 262 4.46 -29.83 5.30
CA ARG A 262 5.13 -29.77 4.00
C ARG A 262 4.64 -28.61 3.13
N ALA A 263 3.33 -28.35 3.13
CA ALA A 263 2.75 -27.23 2.40
C ALA A 263 3.14 -25.89 3.05
N ALA A 264 3.18 -25.84 4.39
CA ALA A 264 3.65 -24.68 5.14
C ALA A 264 5.12 -24.35 4.83
N GLU A 265 6.01 -25.35 4.81
CA GLU A 265 7.42 -25.20 4.44
C GLU A 265 7.56 -24.58 3.04
N ASN A 266 6.82 -25.10 2.06
CA ASN A 266 6.82 -24.56 0.70
C ASN A 266 6.33 -23.11 0.66
N ALA A 267 5.27 -22.78 1.39
CA ALA A 267 4.76 -21.41 1.48
C ALA A 267 5.80 -20.46 2.11
N TYR A 268 6.44 -20.84 3.22
CA TYR A 268 7.51 -20.03 3.80
C TYR A 268 8.72 -19.87 2.87
N ARG A 269 9.07 -20.90 2.09
CA ARG A 269 10.13 -20.78 1.07
C ARG A 269 9.72 -19.83 -0.05
N ASN A 270 8.49 -19.88 -0.53
CA ASN A 270 7.99 -18.94 -1.52
C ASN A 270 8.02 -17.50 -1.01
N ALA A 271 7.73 -17.28 0.28
CA ALA A 271 7.89 -15.97 0.90
C ALA A 271 9.34 -15.46 0.83
N LEU A 272 10.33 -16.33 1.02
CA LEU A 272 11.76 -15.98 0.91
C LEU A 272 12.26 -15.88 -0.54
N VAL A 273 11.59 -16.51 -1.50
CA VAL A 273 11.83 -16.27 -2.93
C VAL A 273 11.35 -14.87 -3.31
N ALA A 274 10.18 -14.46 -2.80
CA ALA A 274 9.62 -13.13 -3.01
C ALA A 274 10.47 -12.03 -2.33
N ASP A 275 10.85 -12.23 -1.07
CA ASP A 275 11.74 -11.35 -0.33
C ASP A 275 12.67 -12.17 0.57
N ALA A 276 13.93 -12.28 0.15
CA ALA A 276 14.97 -13.02 0.87
C ALA A 276 15.30 -12.43 2.26
N THR A 277 14.87 -11.19 2.54
CA THR A 277 15.08 -10.51 3.83
C THR A 277 13.87 -10.63 4.77
N TYR A 278 12.80 -11.32 4.37
CA TYR A 278 11.57 -11.43 5.13
C TYR A 278 11.73 -12.33 6.38
N ALA A 279 12.21 -11.73 7.47
CA ALA A 279 12.64 -12.42 8.69
C ALA A 279 11.57 -13.30 9.35
N LYS A 280 10.28 -12.94 9.22
CA LYS A 280 9.16 -13.73 9.74
C LYS A 280 9.09 -15.10 9.05
N ALA A 281 9.21 -15.15 7.72
CA ALA A 281 9.21 -16.41 6.98
C ALA A 281 10.45 -17.24 7.28
N ALA A 282 11.63 -16.63 7.40
CA ALA A 282 12.85 -17.36 7.78
C ALA A 282 12.72 -18.03 9.16
N THR A 283 12.15 -17.31 10.13
CA THR A 283 11.90 -17.83 11.48
C THR A 283 10.87 -18.98 11.45
N ASN A 284 9.79 -18.79 10.69
CA ASN A 284 8.73 -19.80 10.57
C ASN A 284 9.20 -21.04 9.81
N LEU A 285 10.01 -20.89 8.77
CA LEU A 285 10.61 -21.98 8.01
C LEU A 285 11.48 -22.85 8.92
N ALA A 286 12.41 -22.24 9.67
CA ALA A 286 13.27 -22.97 10.60
C ALA A 286 12.49 -23.75 11.67
N ARG A 287 11.30 -23.27 12.05
CA ARG A 287 10.41 -23.92 13.00
C ARG A 287 9.73 -25.17 12.42
N VAL A 288 9.36 -25.14 11.13
CA VAL A 288 8.67 -26.26 10.45
C VAL A 288 9.65 -27.28 9.85
N GLU A 289 10.85 -26.88 9.42
CA GLU A 289 11.85 -27.77 8.81
C GLU A 289 12.30 -28.94 9.72
N HIS A 290 12.13 -28.80 11.03
CA HIS A 290 12.45 -29.85 12.00
C HIS A 290 11.29 -30.81 12.30
N VAL A 291 10.10 -30.53 11.77
CA VAL A 291 8.96 -31.44 11.86
C VAL A 291 9.15 -32.49 10.77
N GLU A 292 9.43 -33.74 11.16
CA GLU A 292 9.50 -34.85 10.20
C GLU A 292 8.15 -35.02 9.51
N GLY A 293 8.00 -34.39 8.34
CA GLY A 293 6.85 -34.55 7.48
C GLY A 293 6.81 -35.97 6.92
N ASN A 294 5.61 -36.53 6.79
CA ASN A 294 5.46 -37.77 6.07
C ASN A 294 5.82 -37.53 4.60
N ILE A 295 6.97 -38.05 4.16
CA ILE A 295 7.48 -37.87 2.79
C ILE A 295 6.52 -38.40 1.72
N ASP A 296 5.63 -39.31 2.11
CA ASP A 296 4.60 -39.91 1.27
C ASP A 296 3.27 -39.13 1.27
N GLU A 297 3.18 -38.01 2.01
CA GLU A 297 2.00 -37.15 2.00
C GLU A 297 1.85 -36.49 0.61
N PRO A 298 0.68 -36.61 -0.04
CA PRO A 298 0.43 -35.98 -1.33
C PRO A 298 0.52 -34.45 -1.21
N GLU A 299 0.86 -33.80 -2.30
CA GLU A 299 0.88 -32.33 -2.36
C GLU A 299 -0.51 -31.76 -2.03
N PHE A 300 -0.56 -30.79 -1.10
CA PHE A 300 -1.80 -30.15 -0.71
C PHE A 300 -2.36 -29.29 -1.87
N GLY A 301 -3.62 -29.50 -2.21
CA GLY A 301 -4.29 -28.82 -3.32
C GLY A 301 -4.66 -27.37 -3.03
N LEU A 302 -3.71 -26.44 -3.13
CA LEU A 302 -3.96 -25.01 -2.98
C LEU A 302 -4.93 -24.45 -4.03
N THR A 303 -4.92 -24.99 -5.26
CA THR A 303 -5.90 -24.62 -6.30
C THR A 303 -7.33 -24.89 -5.86
N ALA A 304 -7.60 -26.09 -5.33
CA ALA A 304 -8.94 -26.43 -4.84
C ALA A 304 -9.37 -25.55 -3.65
N SER A 305 -8.41 -25.13 -2.81
CA SER A 305 -8.69 -24.22 -1.69
C SER A 305 -9.07 -22.82 -2.17
N ALA A 306 -8.39 -22.31 -3.19
CA ALA A 306 -8.75 -21.04 -3.81
C ALA A 306 -10.12 -21.10 -4.52
N ASP A 307 -10.42 -22.21 -5.22
CA ASP A 307 -11.73 -22.40 -5.86
C ASP A 307 -12.87 -22.43 -4.82
N ALA A 308 -12.62 -23.05 -3.65
CA ALA A 308 -13.58 -23.04 -2.53
C ALA A 308 -13.80 -21.62 -1.97
N PHE A 309 -12.76 -20.80 -1.91
CA PHE A 309 -12.90 -19.39 -1.54
C PHE A 309 -13.76 -18.63 -2.55
N GLU A 310 -13.51 -18.77 -3.85
CA GLU A 310 -14.26 -18.12 -4.92
C GLU A 310 -15.75 -18.52 -4.91
N PHE A 311 -16.06 -19.77 -4.58
CA PHE A 311 -17.42 -20.23 -4.34
C PHE A 311 -18.06 -19.51 -3.15
N THR A 312 -17.32 -19.36 -2.05
CA THR A 312 -17.78 -18.64 -0.85
C THR A 312 -18.05 -17.16 -1.13
N VAL A 313 -17.15 -16.48 -1.85
CA VAL A 313 -17.35 -15.08 -2.27
C VAL A 313 -18.61 -14.95 -3.13
N SER A 314 -18.87 -15.91 -4.00
CA SER A 314 -20.08 -15.92 -4.84
C SER A 314 -21.36 -16.04 -4.00
N ALA A 315 -21.32 -16.74 -2.86
CA ALA A 315 -22.44 -16.78 -1.92
C ALA A 315 -22.67 -15.41 -1.23
N TRP A 316 -21.60 -14.69 -0.85
CA TRP A 316 -21.74 -13.36 -0.25
C TRP A 316 -22.46 -12.36 -1.17
N ILE A 317 -22.28 -12.49 -2.49
CA ILE A 317 -22.96 -11.66 -3.49
C ILE A 317 -24.47 -11.95 -3.55
N VAL A 318 -24.85 -13.22 -3.37
CA VAL A 318 -26.26 -13.60 -3.33
C VAL A 318 -26.89 -13.04 -2.07
N ASP A 319 -26.21 -13.19 -0.93
CA ASP A 319 -26.68 -12.68 0.36
C ASP A 319 -26.77 -11.14 0.37
N SER A 320 -25.82 -10.43 -0.23
CA SER A 320 -25.84 -8.96 -0.29
C SER A 320 -26.94 -8.38 -1.20
N LYS A 321 -27.54 -9.21 -2.06
CA LYS A 321 -28.66 -8.85 -2.93
C LYS A 321 -30.01 -9.35 -2.41
N ALA A 322 -30.02 -10.14 -1.34
CA ALA A 322 -31.25 -10.60 -0.73
C ALA A 322 -31.97 -9.38 -0.12
N PRO A 323 -33.29 -9.20 -0.36
CA PRO A 323 -34.03 -8.13 0.28
C PRO A 323 -33.97 -8.29 1.81
N ASP A 324 -33.73 -7.19 2.53
CA ASP A 324 -33.60 -7.15 3.99
C ASP A 324 -34.86 -7.66 4.73
N SER A 325 -36.00 -7.75 4.02
CA SER A 325 -37.25 -8.33 4.51
C SER A 325 -37.97 -9.13 3.42
N PRO A 326 -38.63 -10.27 3.73
CA PRO A 326 -39.57 -10.92 2.83
C PRO A 326 -40.77 -10.03 2.42
N ASP A 327 -40.95 -8.87 3.07
CA ASP A 327 -41.96 -7.87 2.72
C ASP A 327 -41.49 -6.87 1.64
N ASP A 328 -40.19 -6.85 1.28
CA ASP A 328 -39.63 -6.00 0.20
C ASP A 328 -39.67 -6.69 -1.18
N VAL A 329 -40.34 -7.84 -1.28
CA VAL A 329 -40.70 -8.42 -2.58
C VAL A 329 -41.79 -7.53 -3.18
N ASP A 330 -41.45 -6.76 -4.22
CA ASP A 330 -42.42 -6.06 -5.05
C ASP A 330 -43.31 -7.09 -5.77
N VAL A 331 -44.41 -7.47 -5.11
CA VAL A 331 -45.47 -8.31 -5.68
C VAL A 331 -46.35 -7.44 -6.58
N SER A 332 -45.79 -6.95 -7.69
CA SER A 332 -46.56 -6.20 -8.69
C SER A 332 -46.40 -6.71 -10.12
N VAL A 333 -46.22 -8.02 -10.34
CA VAL A 333 -46.57 -8.61 -11.64
C VAL A 333 -47.13 -10.02 -11.47
N THR A 334 -48.40 -10.09 -11.09
CA THR A 334 -49.28 -11.16 -11.57
C THR A 334 -50.59 -10.51 -11.98
N ASP A 335 -50.84 -10.41 -13.29
CA ASP A 335 -52.19 -10.60 -13.82
C ASP A 335 -52.13 -10.98 -15.31
N THR A 336 -52.35 -12.27 -15.51
CA THR A 336 -53.28 -12.85 -16.50
C THR A 336 -53.38 -12.21 -17.89
N ASN A 337 -52.97 -12.96 -18.92
CA ASN A 337 -53.92 -13.20 -20.00
C ASN A 337 -53.72 -14.59 -20.64
N SER A 338 -54.74 -15.43 -20.47
CA SER A 338 -54.88 -16.74 -21.09
C SER A 338 -56.12 -16.71 -22.01
N GLN A 339 -55.90 -16.88 -23.31
CA GLN A 339 -56.81 -17.34 -24.39
C GLN A 339 -56.22 -16.81 -25.72
N SER A 340 -56.22 -17.46 -26.89
CA SER A 340 -56.71 -18.74 -27.39
C SER A 340 -56.11 -18.93 -28.79
N ILE A 341 -55.82 -20.18 -29.12
CA ILE A 341 -55.58 -20.84 -30.43
C ILE A 341 -55.98 -20.06 -31.70
N GLY A 342 -55.07 -20.05 -32.70
CA GLY A 342 -55.35 -19.76 -34.11
C GLY A 342 -54.10 -20.01 -34.99
N ASP A 343 -54.16 -21.08 -35.78
CA ASP A 343 -53.19 -21.57 -36.76
C ASP A 343 -53.29 -20.77 -38.07
N GLU A 344 -52.19 -20.33 -38.69
CA GLU A 344 -51.95 -20.35 -40.15
C GLU A 344 -50.65 -19.67 -40.60
N THR A 345 -50.02 -20.31 -41.57
CA THR A 345 -48.80 -20.02 -42.34
C THR A 345 -48.82 -18.74 -43.18
N THR A 346 -47.66 -18.08 -43.36
CA THR A 346 -46.99 -17.74 -44.65
C THR A 346 -46.02 -16.52 -44.55
N GLU A 347 -44.79 -16.70 -45.04
CA GLU A 347 -43.83 -15.67 -45.51
C GLU A 347 -44.20 -15.21 -46.95
N PRO A 348 -43.53 -14.24 -47.63
CA PRO A 348 -42.64 -13.15 -47.19
C PRO A 348 -42.88 -11.79 -47.95
N ALA A 349 -42.02 -10.80 -47.65
CA ALA A 349 -41.40 -9.82 -48.57
C ALA A 349 -41.84 -8.33 -48.57
N ASP A 350 -40.79 -7.49 -48.44
CA ASP A 350 -40.41 -6.38 -49.34
C ASP A 350 -40.65 -4.91 -48.89
N LYS A 351 -39.51 -4.19 -48.81
CA LYS A 351 -39.27 -2.74 -49.11
C LYS A 351 -40.01 -1.67 -48.29
N SER A 352 -39.48 -0.49 -47.99
CA SER A 352 -38.33 0.26 -48.49
C SER A 352 -38.14 1.53 -47.63
N GLU A 353 -36.88 1.97 -47.50
CA GLU A 353 -36.33 3.34 -47.62
C GLU A 353 -37.02 4.56 -46.99
N GLU A 354 -36.26 5.27 -46.13
CA GLU A 354 -35.85 6.70 -46.20
C GLU A 354 -34.99 6.96 -44.94
N VAL A 355 -33.69 7.29 -44.94
CA VAL A 355 -32.85 8.35 -45.57
C VAL A 355 -33.22 9.78 -45.16
N SER A 356 -32.46 10.32 -44.20
CA SER A 356 -31.85 11.68 -44.20
C SER A 356 -30.96 11.78 -42.94
N GLU A 357 -29.63 11.70 -43.05
CA GLU A 357 -28.63 12.73 -43.40
C GLU A 357 -28.47 13.90 -42.41
N ASN A 358 -27.18 14.15 -42.14
CA ASN A 358 -26.50 15.36 -41.62
C ASN A 358 -26.34 15.58 -40.10
N VAL A 359 -25.17 15.97 -39.57
CA VAL A 359 -23.77 16.10 -40.07
C VAL A 359 -22.87 16.38 -38.82
N SER A 360 -21.61 15.97 -38.96
CA SER A 360 -20.36 16.25 -38.20
C SER A 360 -20.33 17.16 -36.96
N GLU A 361 -19.56 16.74 -35.95
CA GLU A 361 -18.26 17.33 -35.52
C GLU A 361 -17.68 16.43 -34.40
N GLN A 362 -16.66 15.61 -34.70
CA GLN A 362 -15.27 15.79 -34.22
C GLN A 362 -15.12 16.53 -32.89
N ASP A 363 -14.82 15.78 -31.82
CA ASP A 363 -13.61 16.02 -31.04
C ASP A 363 -13.15 14.73 -30.34
N SER A 364 -12.10 14.15 -30.91
CA SER A 364 -11.26 13.14 -30.29
C SER A 364 -10.11 13.85 -29.60
N LEU A 365 -9.85 13.57 -28.31
CA LEU A 365 -8.49 13.33 -27.81
C LEU A 365 -8.49 12.80 -26.36
N SER A 366 -7.90 11.60 -26.25
CA SER A 366 -7.26 10.95 -25.11
C SER A 366 -8.06 10.71 -23.82
N GLN A 367 -8.87 9.65 -23.88
CA GLN A 367 -8.91 8.64 -22.82
C GLN A 367 -7.50 8.05 -22.64
N GLY A 368 -6.92 8.24 -21.45
CA GLY A 368 -5.62 7.71 -21.06
C GLY A 368 -5.75 6.93 -19.76
N ILE A 369 -6.11 5.66 -19.89
CA ILE A 369 -5.69 4.49 -19.09
C ILE A 369 -5.41 4.80 -17.61
N ILE A 370 -6.44 4.58 -16.78
CA ILE A 370 -6.30 4.40 -15.34
C ILE A 370 -5.67 3.01 -15.13
N GLY A 371 -4.35 2.98 -15.05
CA GLY A 371 -3.61 1.81 -14.61
C GLY A 371 -3.58 1.77 -13.09
N SER A 372 -4.06 0.65 -12.54
CA SER A 372 -4.02 0.27 -11.14
C SER A 372 -2.67 0.56 -10.50
N ILE A 373 -2.67 1.36 -9.43
CA ILE A 373 -1.54 1.49 -8.52
C ILE A 373 -1.92 0.67 -7.29
N GLU A 374 -1.32 -0.52 -7.16
CA GLU A 374 -1.40 -1.36 -5.97
C GLU A 374 -0.75 -0.64 -4.76
N PHE A 375 -1.54 -0.45 -3.68
CA PHE A 375 -1.12 -0.09 -2.31
C PHE A 375 -2.16 -0.54 -1.28
#